data_AF-A0A965IYT5-F1
#
_entry.id   AF-A0A965IYT5-F1
#
_cell.length_a   1.000
_cell.length_b   1.000
_cell.length_c   1.000
_cell.angle_alpha   90.00
_cell.angle_beta   90.00
_cell.angle_gamma   90.00
#
_symmetry.space_group_name_H-M   'P 1'
#
loop_
_entity.id
_entity.type
_entity.pdbx_description
1 polymer ?
#
loop_
_entity_poly.entity_id
_entity_poly.type
_entity_poly.pdbx_seq_one_letter_code
_entity_poly.pdbx_strand_id
1 'polypeptide(L)'
;MSNGTKVVKRNGKTEPLDLNKLHIMVEEACKDLAGVSASQVEMKSGIQFYDGITTVEIQEILIRSASDLIDLDHPNYQFVAARLLLFALRKQLFGRMHEYPTVKQHILRTVDMGVYDPEILILYSDEEFDKLETFINHDRDYLFTYAGLRQVVDKYLVQDRSSNELYETPQFMYLLIAATIFSKYPKETRLDYVKKYYDAISKHKINIPTPI
;
A
#
# COMPACT_ATOMS: atom_id res chain seq x y z
N MET A 1 -11.52 25.99 -14.70
CA MET A 1 -10.20 26.52 -15.12
C MET A 1 -9.38 26.73 -13.87
N SER A 2 -8.19 26.12 -13.76
CA SER A 2 -7.30 26.33 -12.62
C SER A 2 -6.75 27.76 -12.69
N ASN A 3 -7.16 28.62 -11.75
CA ASN A 3 -6.78 30.05 -11.70
C ASN A 3 -5.31 30.26 -11.30
N GLY A 4 -4.36 29.58 -11.95
CA GLY A 4 -2.94 29.62 -11.59
C GLY A 4 -2.60 28.94 -10.27
N THR A 5 -3.56 28.26 -9.63
CA THR A 5 -3.37 27.48 -8.40
C THR A 5 -2.28 26.44 -8.59
N LYS A 6 -1.31 26.44 -7.70
CA LYS A 6 -0.22 25.47 -7.67
C LYS A 6 -0.41 24.48 -6.54
N VAL A 7 0.11 23.27 -6.74
CA VAL A 7 0.13 22.19 -5.75
C VAL A 7 1.55 21.86 -5.35
N VAL A 8 1.75 21.49 -4.09
CA VAL A 8 3.05 21.04 -3.57
C VAL A 8 3.13 19.51 -3.64
N LYS A 9 4.11 19.00 -4.38
CA LYS A 9 4.37 17.57 -4.53
C LYS A 9 5.05 17.00 -3.30
N ARG A 10 4.97 15.67 -3.14
CA ARG A 10 5.64 14.93 -2.05
C ARG A 10 7.15 15.19 -1.96
N ASN A 11 7.81 15.51 -3.07
CA ASN A 11 9.23 15.88 -3.13
C ASN A 11 9.49 17.39 -2.90
N GLY A 12 8.49 18.15 -2.44
CA GLY A 12 8.57 19.59 -2.20
C GLY A 12 8.47 20.47 -3.46
N LYS A 13 8.50 19.90 -4.67
CA LYS A 13 8.37 20.69 -5.90
C LYS A 13 6.95 21.22 -6.06
N THR A 14 6.83 22.40 -6.63
CA THR A 14 5.55 23.02 -6.95
C THR A 14 5.21 22.79 -8.43
N GLU A 15 3.99 22.34 -8.73
CA GLU A 15 3.48 22.21 -10.11
C GLU A 15 2.09 22.85 -10.24
N PRO A 16 1.67 23.25 -11.46
CA PRO A 16 0.30 23.69 -11.69
C PRO A 16 -0.70 22.57 -11.32
N LEU A 17 -1.84 22.94 -10.72
CA LEU A 17 -2.92 22.00 -10.46
C LEU A 17 -3.43 21.41 -11.78
N ASP A 18 -3.41 20.08 -11.84
CA ASP A 18 -3.88 19.28 -12.97
C ASP A 18 -5.00 18.35 -12.50
N LEU A 19 -6.24 18.72 -12.81
CA LEU A 19 -7.43 17.95 -12.44
C LEU A 19 -7.54 16.63 -13.23
N ASN A 20 -6.93 16.52 -14.41
CA ASN A 20 -6.96 15.28 -15.18
C ASN A 20 -6.14 14.19 -14.48
N LYS A 21 -5.01 14.54 -13.85
CA LYS A 21 -4.23 13.59 -13.04
C LYS A 21 -5.01 13.06 -11.85
N LEU A 22 -5.86 13.90 -11.26
CA LEU A 22 -6.76 13.49 -10.19
C LEU A 22 -7.80 12.51 -10.73
N HIS A 23 -8.47 12.88 -11.82
CA HIS A 23 -9.49 12.04 -12.45
C HIS A 23 -8.97 10.66 -12.81
N ILE A 24 -7.83 10.57 -13.51
CA ILE A 24 -7.19 9.30 -13.88
C ILE A 24 -6.90 8.41 -12.67
N MET A 25 -6.50 9.00 -11.53
CA MET A 25 -6.25 8.23 -10.31
C MET A 25 -7.53 7.62 -9.74
N VAL A 26 -8.61 8.40 -9.71
CA VAL A 26 -9.90 7.93 -9.18
C VAL A 26 -10.52 6.90 -10.14
N GLU A 27 -10.43 7.12 -11.44
CA GLU A 27 -10.83 6.14 -12.45
C GLU A 27 -10.09 4.80 -12.29
N GLU A 28 -8.76 4.83 -12.11
CA GLU A 28 -7.99 3.60 -11.86
C GLU A 28 -8.42 2.92 -10.55
N ALA A 29 -8.77 3.69 -9.51
CA ALA A 29 -9.31 3.12 -8.28
C ALA A 29 -10.69 2.47 -8.48
N CYS A 30 -11.53 2.99 -9.39
CA CYS A 30 -12.85 2.45 -9.71
C CYS A 30 -12.83 1.28 -10.71
N LYS A 31 -11.70 1.04 -11.38
CA LYS A 31 -11.58 0.03 -12.44
C LYS A 31 -12.04 -1.36 -12.02
N ASP A 32 -12.81 -2.03 -12.87
CA ASP A 32 -13.36 -3.38 -12.64
C ASP A 32 -14.23 -3.53 -11.37
N LEU A 33 -14.76 -2.43 -10.83
CA LEU A 33 -15.71 -2.44 -9.71
C LEU A 33 -17.10 -2.02 -10.19
N ALA A 34 -18.11 -2.84 -9.90
CA ALA A 34 -19.50 -2.53 -10.21
C ALA A 34 -20.10 -1.56 -9.18
N GLY A 35 -21.01 -0.68 -9.62
CA GLY A 35 -21.77 0.18 -8.70
C GLY A 35 -20.96 1.32 -8.07
N VAL A 36 -19.84 1.71 -8.67
CA VAL A 36 -19.02 2.86 -8.23
C VAL A 36 -18.82 3.85 -9.36
N SER A 37 -18.53 5.12 -9.03
CA SER A 37 -18.34 6.20 -9.99
C SER A 37 -17.23 7.15 -9.53
N ALA A 38 -16.23 7.35 -10.40
CA ALA A 38 -15.17 8.33 -10.15
C ALA A 38 -15.73 9.74 -9.96
N SER A 39 -16.69 10.14 -10.80
CA SER A 39 -17.36 11.45 -10.68
C SER A 39 -18.10 11.62 -9.36
N GLN A 40 -18.71 10.56 -8.81
CA GLN A 40 -19.34 10.64 -7.48
C GLN A 40 -18.31 10.89 -6.38
N VAL A 41 -17.15 10.24 -6.41
CA VAL A 41 -16.05 10.48 -5.46
C VAL A 41 -15.57 11.93 -5.57
N GLU A 42 -15.33 12.41 -6.78
CA GLU A 42 -14.88 13.77 -7.05
C GLU A 42 -15.88 14.83 -6.58
N MET A 43 -17.18 14.66 -6.88
CA MET A 43 -18.22 15.58 -6.41
C MET A 43 -18.37 15.54 -4.90
N LYS A 44 -18.41 14.34 -4.30
CA LYS A 44 -18.53 14.13 -2.85
C LYS A 44 -17.38 14.80 -2.09
N SER A 45 -16.20 14.84 -2.71
CA SER A 45 -15.00 15.39 -2.07
C SER A 45 -15.11 16.86 -1.70
N GLY A 46 -15.93 17.62 -2.44
CA GLY A 46 -16.09 19.06 -2.23
C GLY A 46 -14.75 19.79 -2.19
N ILE A 47 -13.69 19.24 -2.82
CA ILE A 47 -12.32 19.72 -2.67
C ILE A 47 -12.27 21.21 -3.04
N GLN A 48 -11.93 22.01 -2.05
CA GLN A 48 -11.62 23.42 -2.24
C GLN A 48 -10.13 23.52 -2.52
N PHE A 49 -9.76 23.70 -3.78
CA PHE A 49 -8.37 23.92 -4.15
C PHE A 49 -7.94 25.33 -3.76
N TYR A 50 -6.83 25.41 -3.03
CA TYR A 50 -6.16 26.65 -2.67
C TYR A 50 -4.68 26.59 -3.07
N ASP A 51 -4.04 27.75 -3.25
CA ASP A 51 -2.65 27.80 -3.67
C ASP A 51 -1.73 27.20 -2.60
N GLY A 52 -0.87 26.27 -3.01
CA GLY A 52 0.03 25.57 -2.11
C GLY A 52 -0.54 24.30 -1.47
N ILE A 53 -1.78 23.90 -1.77
CA ILE A 53 -2.33 22.62 -1.29
C ILE A 53 -1.40 21.46 -1.65
N THR A 54 -1.13 20.57 -0.71
CA THR A 54 -0.24 19.45 -0.96
C THR A 54 -0.94 18.30 -1.68
N THR A 55 -0.19 17.57 -2.50
CA THR A 55 -0.71 16.34 -3.14
C THR A 55 -1.04 15.23 -2.14
N VAL A 56 -0.50 15.29 -0.92
CA VAL A 56 -0.87 14.38 0.18
C VAL A 56 -2.27 14.71 0.67
N GLU A 57 -2.55 15.98 0.95
CA GLU A 57 -3.89 16.43 1.38
C GLU A 57 -4.96 16.13 0.35
N ILE A 58 -4.71 16.38 -0.94
CA ILE A 58 -5.65 16.02 -2.02
C ILE A 58 -5.99 14.53 -1.96
N GLN A 59 -4.98 13.68 -1.77
CA GLN A 59 -5.17 12.24 -1.76
C GLN A 59 -5.94 11.78 -0.52
N GLU A 60 -5.66 12.34 0.66
CA GLU A 60 -6.43 12.06 1.89
C GLU A 60 -7.90 12.49 1.76
N ILE A 61 -8.17 13.65 1.14
CA ILE A 61 -9.56 14.08 0.91
C ILE A 61 -10.27 13.07 0.01
N LEU A 62 -9.66 12.60 -1.07
CA LEU A 62 -10.26 11.61 -1.96
C LEU A 62 -10.52 10.27 -1.26
N ILE A 63 -9.57 9.80 -0.44
CA ILE A 63 -9.74 8.58 0.37
C ILE A 63 -10.96 8.71 1.27
N ARG A 64 -11.06 9.80 2.04
CA ARG A 64 -12.21 10.08 2.92
C ARG A 64 -13.52 10.16 2.15
N SER A 65 -13.49 10.80 0.99
CA SER A 65 -14.68 10.99 0.15
C SER A 65 -15.20 9.66 -0.39
N ALA A 66 -14.30 8.78 -0.83
CA ALA A 66 -14.66 7.43 -1.24
C ALA A 66 -15.17 6.60 -0.05
N SER A 67 -14.58 6.75 1.16
CA SER A 67 -15.07 6.03 2.34
C SER A 67 -16.46 6.50 2.79
N ASP A 68 -16.78 7.78 2.64
CA ASP A 68 -18.09 8.37 2.98
C ASP A 68 -19.21 7.93 2.01
N LEU A 69 -18.86 7.27 0.90
CA LEU A 69 -19.81 6.69 -0.06
C LEU A 69 -20.09 5.20 0.21
N ILE A 70 -19.47 4.62 1.24
CA ILE A 70 -19.70 3.22 1.62
C ILE A 70 -21.03 3.12 2.36
N ASP A 71 -22.01 2.47 1.73
CA ASP A 71 -23.29 2.13 2.35
C ASP A 71 -23.76 0.73 1.91
N LEU A 72 -24.96 0.33 2.32
CA LEU A 72 -25.53 -0.98 2.01
C LEU A 72 -25.86 -1.15 0.52
N ASP A 73 -26.15 -0.06 -0.19
CA ASP A 73 -26.50 -0.07 -1.61
C ASP A 73 -25.24 -0.02 -2.50
N HIS A 74 -24.16 0.61 -2.00
CA HIS A 74 -22.89 0.82 -2.71
C HIS A 74 -21.67 0.28 -1.94
N PRO A 75 -21.63 -1.01 -1.57
CA PRO A 75 -20.56 -1.56 -0.74
C PRO A 75 -19.18 -1.54 -1.43
N ASN A 76 -19.13 -1.51 -2.77
CA ASN A 76 -17.87 -1.57 -3.52
C ASN A 76 -17.01 -0.30 -3.40
N TYR A 77 -17.54 0.81 -2.88
CA TYR A 77 -16.73 1.96 -2.50
C TYR A 77 -15.66 1.63 -1.45
N GLN A 78 -15.84 0.55 -0.68
CA GLN A 78 -14.81 0.08 0.25
C GLN A 78 -13.51 -0.32 -0.46
N PHE A 79 -13.59 -0.84 -1.69
CA PHE A 79 -12.42 -1.19 -2.49
C PHE A 79 -11.84 0.05 -3.17
N VAL A 80 -12.67 1.02 -3.58
CA VAL A 80 -12.20 2.31 -4.13
C VAL A 80 -11.37 3.06 -3.08
N ALA A 81 -11.90 3.21 -1.87
CA ALA A 81 -11.20 3.88 -0.77
C ALA A 81 -9.92 3.13 -0.38
N ALA A 82 -9.93 1.79 -0.34
CA ALA A 82 -8.73 0.98 -0.13
C ALA A 82 -7.67 1.21 -1.21
N ARG A 83 -8.07 1.24 -2.49
CA ARG A 83 -7.16 1.48 -3.62
C ARG A 83 -6.54 2.86 -3.58
N LEU A 84 -7.31 3.90 -3.27
CA LEU A 84 -6.79 5.26 -3.11
C LEU A 84 -5.75 5.35 -1.98
N LEU A 85 -6.01 4.67 -0.84
CA LEU A 85 -5.07 4.55 0.27
C LEU A 85 -3.80 3.78 -0.14
N LEU A 86 -3.96 2.66 -0.85
CA LEU A 86 -2.84 1.88 -1.38
C LEU A 86 -1.96 2.69 -2.34
N PHE A 87 -2.57 3.46 -3.23
CA PHE A 87 -1.84 4.34 -4.14
C PHE A 87 -1.06 5.41 -3.38
N ALA A 88 -1.60 5.91 -2.27
CA ALA A 88 -0.94 6.90 -1.42
C ALA A 88 0.30 6.29 -0.76
N LEU A 89 0.14 5.10 -0.18
CA LEU A 89 1.20 4.31 0.43
C LEU A 89 2.32 4.01 -0.57
N ARG A 90 2.00 3.46 -1.75
CA ARG A 90 3.02 3.11 -2.76
C ARG A 90 3.76 4.33 -3.28
N LYS A 91 3.06 5.46 -3.50
CA LYS A 91 3.70 6.71 -3.89
C LYS A 91 4.60 7.28 -2.80
N GLN A 92 4.26 7.11 -1.52
CA GLN A 92 5.13 7.49 -0.41
C GLN A 92 6.43 6.70 -0.42
N LEU A 93 6.32 5.39 -0.60
CA LEU A 93 7.45 4.47 -0.46
C LEU A 93 8.37 4.42 -1.69
N PHE A 94 7.78 4.48 -2.88
CA PHE A 94 8.46 4.16 -4.15
C PHE A 94 8.31 5.29 -5.19
N GLY A 95 7.54 6.34 -4.90
CA GLY A 95 7.27 7.44 -5.85
C GLY A 95 6.31 7.09 -6.99
N ARG A 96 5.90 5.81 -7.12
CA ARG A 96 5.07 5.26 -8.20
C ARG A 96 3.95 4.37 -7.62
N MET A 97 2.92 4.08 -8.43
CA MET A 97 1.75 3.29 -7.99
C MET A 97 1.87 1.78 -8.28
N HIS A 98 2.60 1.43 -9.34
CA HIS A 98 2.67 0.06 -9.87
C HIS A 98 4.10 -0.48 -9.93
N GLU A 99 5.09 0.31 -9.54
CA GLU A 99 6.49 -0.11 -9.48
C GLU A 99 6.86 -0.38 -8.03
N TYR A 100 7.57 -1.48 -7.80
CA TYR A 100 8.03 -1.93 -6.50
C TYR A 100 9.47 -2.45 -6.65
N PRO A 101 10.31 -2.28 -5.62
CA PRO A 101 11.63 -2.90 -5.58
C PRO A 101 11.49 -4.43 -5.50
N THR A 102 12.57 -5.15 -5.81
CA THR A 102 12.62 -6.59 -5.49
C THR A 102 12.59 -6.80 -3.98
N VAL A 103 12.20 -8.00 -3.54
CA VAL A 103 12.21 -8.42 -2.14
C VAL A 103 13.58 -8.17 -1.50
N LYS A 104 14.67 -8.57 -2.18
CA LYS A 104 16.03 -8.35 -1.67
C LYS A 104 16.39 -6.86 -1.58
N GLN A 105 16.04 -6.05 -2.58
CA GLN A 105 16.28 -4.59 -2.55
C GLN A 105 15.50 -3.92 -1.43
N HIS A 106 14.25 -4.33 -1.21
CA HIS A 106 13.42 -3.83 -0.13
C HIS A 106 14.05 -4.10 1.24
N ILE A 107 14.43 -5.36 1.49
CA ILE A 107 15.08 -5.77 2.75
C ILE A 107 16.38 -5.03 2.99
N LEU A 108 17.25 -4.92 1.97
CA LEU A 108 18.52 -4.20 2.11
C LEU A 108 18.29 -2.74 2.51
N ARG A 109 17.31 -2.07 1.89
CA ARG A 109 16.96 -0.69 2.21
C ARG A 109 16.44 -0.57 3.65
N THR A 110 15.53 -1.43 4.08
CA THR A 110 14.93 -1.34 5.42
C THR A 110 15.90 -1.75 6.53
N VAL A 111 16.84 -2.66 6.25
CA VAL A 111 17.96 -2.96 7.17
C VAL A 111 18.93 -1.78 7.27
N ASP A 112 19.29 -1.14 6.15
CA ASP A 112 20.14 0.06 6.13
C ASP A 112 19.53 1.23 6.93
N MET A 113 18.20 1.35 6.88
CA MET A 113 17.43 2.31 7.69
C MET A 113 17.28 1.89 9.16
N GLY A 114 17.72 0.69 9.54
CA GLY A 114 17.64 0.16 10.90
C GLY A 114 16.23 -0.24 11.36
N VAL A 115 15.28 -0.40 10.44
CA VAL A 115 13.87 -0.72 10.78
C VAL A 115 13.55 -2.21 10.67
N TYR A 116 14.38 -2.99 9.96
CA TYR A 116 14.33 -4.45 9.94
C TYR A 116 15.57 -5.05 10.61
N ASP A 117 15.42 -6.26 11.16
CA ASP A 117 16.53 -7.02 11.72
C ASP A 117 17.48 -7.52 10.61
N PRO A 118 18.79 -7.20 10.65
CA PRO A 118 19.75 -7.67 9.65
C PRO A 118 19.89 -9.20 9.58
N GLU A 119 19.43 -9.95 10.59
CA GLU A 119 19.48 -11.42 10.61
C GLU A 119 18.79 -12.03 9.38
N ILE A 120 17.74 -11.41 8.85
CA ILE A 120 17.03 -11.94 7.66
C ILE A 120 17.94 -12.14 6.45
N LEU A 121 18.99 -11.32 6.30
CA LEU A 121 19.95 -11.40 5.20
C LEU A 121 20.90 -12.59 5.30
N ILE A 122 21.07 -13.17 6.50
CA ILE A 122 21.91 -14.36 6.71
C ILE A 122 21.10 -15.66 6.80
N LEU A 123 19.79 -15.56 7.04
CA LEU A 123 18.90 -16.73 7.14
C LEU A 123 18.64 -17.39 5.78
N TYR A 124 18.72 -16.63 4.68
CA TYR A 124 18.44 -17.08 3.32
C TYR A 124 19.62 -16.78 2.38
N SER A 125 19.91 -17.70 1.45
CA SER A 125 20.88 -17.43 0.39
C SER A 125 20.29 -16.56 -0.72
N ASP A 126 21.14 -16.08 -1.63
CA ASP A 126 20.73 -15.29 -2.79
C ASP A 126 19.75 -16.05 -3.68
N GLU A 127 19.99 -17.35 -3.90
CA GLU A 127 19.09 -18.20 -4.68
C GLU A 127 17.74 -18.39 -3.98
N GLU A 128 17.70 -18.40 -2.66
CA GLU A 128 16.45 -18.47 -1.91
C GLU A 128 15.71 -17.14 -1.93
N PHE A 129 16.40 -15.99 -1.91
CA PHE A 129 15.78 -14.70 -2.16
C PHE A 129 15.17 -14.62 -3.54
N ASP A 130 15.84 -15.14 -4.57
CA ASP A 130 15.27 -15.25 -5.92
C ASP A 130 14.01 -16.11 -5.93
N LYS A 131 13.94 -17.17 -5.10
CA LYS A 131 12.70 -17.95 -4.92
C LYS A 131 11.62 -17.18 -4.19
N LEU A 132 11.94 -16.45 -3.12
CA LEU A 132 10.98 -15.62 -2.39
C LEU A 132 10.36 -14.53 -3.28
N GLU A 133 11.16 -13.96 -4.19
CA GLU A 133 10.68 -13.03 -5.22
C GLU A 133 9.57 -13.66 -6.08
N THR A 134 9.70 -14.94 -6.44
CA THR A 134 8.64 -15.64 -7.22
C THR A 134 7.36 -15.90 -6.44
N PHE A 135 7.37 -15.77 -5.10
CA PHE A 135 6.20 -16.01 -4.28
C PHE A 135 5.34 -14.76 -4.13
N ILE A 136 5.98 -13.58 -4.04
CA ILE A 136 5.28 -12.33 -3.77
C ILE A 136 4.31 -11.97 -4.90
N ASN A 137 3.13 -11.47 -4.52
CA ASN A 137 2.13 -11.01 -5.47
C ASN A 137 1.50 -9.71 -4.94
N HIS A 138 2.02 -8.58 -5.43
CA HIS A 138 1.56 -7.22 -5.10
C HIS A 138 0.11 -6.92 -5.49
N ASP A 139 -0.50 -7.70 -6.39
CA ASP A 139 -1.91 -7.50 -6.74
C ASP A 139 -2.86 -7.95 -5.61
N ARG A 140 -2.37 -8.74 -4.65
CA ARG A 140 -3.16 -9.12 -3.47
C ARG A 140 -3.46 -7.93 -2.55
N ASP A 141 -2.73 -6.82 -2.67
CA ASP A 141 -3.10 -5.59 -1.95
C ASP A 141 -4.48 -5.05 -2.39
N TYR A 142 -4.94 -5.39 -3.60
CA TYR A 142 -6.28 -5.02 -4.08
C TYR A 142 -7.41 -5.84 -3.45
N LEU A 143 -7.10 -6.89 -2.68
CA LEU A 143 -8.09 -7.70 -1.95
C LEU A 143 -8.58 -7.01 -0.67
N PHE A 144 -7.88 -5.97 -0.20
CA PHE A 144 -8.26 -5.27 1.01
C PHE A 144 -9.53 -4.42 0.82
N THR A 145 -10.39 -4.46 1.83
CA THR A 145 -11.40 -3.44 2.07
C THR A 145 -10.76 -2.24 2.76
N TYR A 146 -11.40 -1.06 2.71
CA TYR A 146 -10.84 0.16 3.28
C TYR A 146 -10.51 0.01 4.78
N ALA A 147 -11.44 -0.53 5.56
CA ALA A 147 -11.23 -0.75 6.99
C ALA A 147 -10.05 -1.69 7.26
N GLY A 148 -9.93 -2.78 6.47
CA GLY A 148 -8.83 -3.73 6.59
C GLY A 148 -7.47 -3.11 6.26
N LEU A 149 -7.36 -2.43 5.12
CA LEU A 149 -6.10 -1.77 4.75
C LEU A 149 -5.74 -0.65 5.72
N ARG A 150 -6.72 0.14 6.18
CA ARG A 150 -6.48 1.22 7.13
C ARG A 150 -5.90 0.68 8.45
N GLN A 151 -6.45 -0.43 8.95
CA GLN A 151 -5.89 -1.08 10.13
C GLN A 151 -4.45 -1.55 9.90
N VAL A 152 -4.16 -2.15 8.74
CA VAL A 152 -2.80 -2.60 8.39
C VAL A 152 -1.84 -1.41 8.35
N VAL A 153 -2.19 -0.32 7.67
CA VAL A 153 -1.36 0.90 7.57
C VAL A 153 -1.14 1.53 8.95
N ASP A 154 -2.19 1.73 9.73
CA ASP A 154 -2.11 2.48 10.99
C ASP A 154 -1.38 1.69 12.09
N LYS A 155 -1.44 0.35 12.07
CA LYS A 155 -0.98 -0.47 13.20
C LYS A 155 0.09 -1.50 12.88
N TYR A 156 0.06 -2.11 11.69
CA TYR A 156 0.87 -3.28 11.37
C TYR A 156 2.11 -2.96 10.56
N LEU A 157 2.00 -2.09 9.55
CA LEU A 157 3.15 -1.73 8.73
C LEU A 157 4.22 -1.06 9.59
N VAL A 158 5.47 -1.47 9.37
CA VAL A 158 6.65 -0.86 10.00
C VAL A 158 6.67 0.63 9.67
N GLN A 159 6.67 1.42 10.73
CA GLN A 159 6.53 2.87 10.66
C GLN A 159 7.21 3.57 11.84
N ASP A 160 7.68 4.79 11.60
CA ASP A 160 8.13 5.68 12.65
C ASP A 160 6.91 6.35 13.29
N ARG A 161 6.70 6.08 14.58
CA ARG A 161 5.55 6.59 15.34
C ARG A 161 5.61 8.09 15.63
N SER A 162 6.78 8.72 15.47
CA SER A 162 6.96 10.16 15.66
C SER A 162 6.64 10.97 14.41
N SER A 163 6.99 10.44 13.23
CA SER A 163 6.81 11.11 11.93
C SER A 163 5.65 10.55 11.11
N ASN A 164 5.11 9.37 11.47
CA ASN A 164 4.20 8.55 10.67
C ASN A 164 4.78 8.13 9.31
N GLU A 165 6.11 8.12 9.18
CA GLU A 165 6.77 7.59 7.99
C GLU A 165 6.60 6.07 7.95
N LEU A 166 6.07 5.55 6.83
CA LEU A 166 5.90 4.13 6.57
C LEU A 166 7.09 3.59 5.78
N TYR A 167 7.45 2.33 6.01
CA TYR A 167 8.64 1.73 5.40
C TYR A 167 8.38 0.54 4.47
N GLU A 168 7.18 -0.03 4.48
CA GLU A 168 6.81 -1.25 3.74
C GLU A 168 5.36 -1.27 3.24
N THR A 169 5.01 -2.27 2.43
CA THR A 169 3.65 -2.54 1.95
C THR A 169 3.12 -3.85 2.53
N PRO A 170 1.79 -4.12 2.47
CA PRO A 170 1.23 -5.34 3.07
C PRO A 170 1.83 -6.64 2.51
N GLN A 171 2.19 -6.70 1.23
CA GLN A 171 2.82 -7.91 0.68
C GLN A 171 4.24 -8.15 1.18
N PHE A 172 5.05 -7.10 1.38
CA PHE A 172 6.36 -7.26 2.00
C PHE A 172 6.21 -7.73 3.44
N MET A 173 5.31 -7.10 4.21
CA MET A 173 4.96 -7.50 5.57
C MET A 173 4.58 -9.00 5.61
N TYR A 174 3.62 -9.44 4.79
CA TYR A 174 3.19 -10.85 4.78
C TYR A 174 4.31 -11.83 4.40
N LEU A 175 5.09 -11.52 3.36
CA LEU A 175 6.17 -12.41 2.93
C LEU A 175 7.25 -12.53 4.00
N LEU A 176 7.61 -11.42 4.64
CA LEU A 176 8.68 -11.39 5.64
C LEU A 176 8.26 -11.97 6.98
N ILE A 177 6.99 -11.83 7.37
CA ILE A 177 6.43 -12.60 8.49
C ILE A 177 6.57 -14.10 8.21
N ALA A 178 6.18 -14.56 7.02
CA ALA A 178 6.29 -15.96 6.65
C ALA A 178 7.75 -16.44 6.63
N ALA A 179 8.66 -15.68 6.00
CA ALA A 179 10.08 -16.00 5.97
C ALA A 179 10.68 -16.07 7.38
N THR A 180 10.38 -15.10 8.23
CA THR A 180 10.95 -15.04 9.59
C THR A 180 10.46 -16.19 10.46
N ILE A 181 9.16 -16.48 10.47
CA ILE A 181 8.57 -17.57 11.29
C ILE A 181 9.15 -18.93 10.92
N PHE A 182 9.33 -19.22 9.63
CA PHE A 182 9.80 -20.52 9.14
C PHE A 182 11.30 -20.57 8.88
N SER A 183 12.06 -19.53 9.23
CA SER A 183 13.50 -19.42 8.95
C SER A 183 14.33 -20.60 9.47
N LYS A 184 13.95 -21.16 10.62
CA LYS A 184 14.62 -22.26 11.32
C LYS A 184 14.18 -23.67 10.87
N TYR A 185 13.26 -23.78 9.91
CA TYR A 185 12.86 -25.08 9.35
C TYR A 185 13.97 -25.68 8.46
N PRO A 186 13.99 -27.02 8.25
CA PRO A 186 14.94 -27.66 7.33
C PRO A 186 14.88 -27.04 5.93
N LYS A 187 16.05 -26.80 5.31
CA LYS A 187 16.16 -26.08 4.02
C LYS A 187 15.33 -26.72 2.91
N GLU A 188 15.18 -28.03 2.95
CA GLU A 188 14.44 -28.85 1.98
C GLU A 188 12.94 -28.55 1.99
N THR A 189 12.41 -28.05 3.11
CA THR A 189 10.96 -27.84 3.31
C THR A 189 10.58 -26.40 3.64
N ARG A 190 11.52 -25.59 4.16
CA ARG A 190 11.21 -24.26 4.68
C ARG A 190 10.53 -23.35 3.66
N LEU A 191 11.00 -23.31 2.41
CA LEU A 191 10.42 -22.44 1.38
C LEU A 191 9.00 -22.85 0.99
N ASP A 192 8.68 -24.14 1.05
CA ASP A 192 7.31 -24.62 0.83
C ASP A 192 6.37 -24.12 1.94
N TYR A 193 6.80 -24.15 3.20
CA TYR A 193 6.05 -23.57 4.31
C TYR A 193 5.91 -22.05 4.19
N VAL A 194 7.00 -21.34 3.87
CA VAL A 194 6.97 -19.88 3.64
C VAL A 194 5.94 -19.54 2.57
N LYS A 195 5.98 -20.23 1.42
CA LYS A 195 5.02 -20.01 0.33
C LYS A 195 3.58 -20.31 0.76
N LYS A 196 3.33 -21.45 1.38
CA LYS A 196 1.98 -21.86 1.83
C LYS A 196 1.41 -20.89 2.84
N TYR A 197 2.24 -20.43 3.79
CA TYR A 197 1.81 -19.49 4.82
C TYR A 197 1.57 -18.10 4.24
N TYR A 198 2.50 -17.58 3.43
CA TYR A 198 2.32 -16.35 2.66
C TYR A 198 1.02 -16.39 1.84
N ASP A 199 0.77 -17.50 1.12
CA ASP A 199 -0.45 -17.68 0.33
C ASP A 199 -1.73 -17.71 1.20
N ALA A 200 -1.66 -18.21 2.42
CA ALA A 200 -2.80 -18.25 3.33
C ALA A 200 -3.12 -16.87 3.92
N ILE A 201 -2.11 -16.15 4.42
CA ILE A 201 -2.30 -14.86 5.09
C ILE A 201 -2.59 -13.73 4.09
N SER A 202 -1.88 -13.66 2.96
CA SER A 202 -2.08 -12.61 1.95
C SER A 202 -3.35 -12.78 1.12
N LYS A 203 -4.01 -13.95 1.19
CA LYS A 203 -5.35 -14.19 0.65
C LYS A 203 -6.43 -14.16 1.74
N HIS A 204 -6.08 -13.69 2.94
CA HIS A 204 -6.96 -13.52 4.09
C HIS A 204 -7.66 -14.82 4.55
N LYS A 205 -7.05 -15.99 4.29
CA LYS A 205 -7.55 -17.30 4.78
C LYS A 205 -7.19 -17.55 6.25
N ILE A 206 -6.11 -16.92 6.71
CA ILE A 206 -5.65 -16.95 8.09
C ILE A 206 -5.41 -15.50 8.51
N ASN A 207 -5.91 -15.12 9.68
CA ASN A 207 -5.65 -13.81 10.26
C ASN A 207 -4.53 -13.91 11.30
N ILE A 208 -3.68 -12.89 11.36
CA ILE A 208 -2.52 -12.84 12.25
C ILE A 208 -2.84 -11.89 13.41
N PRO A 209 -2.63 -12.30 14.68
CA PRO A 209 -2.79 -11.40 15.81
C PRO A 209 -1.75 -10.25 15.75
N THR A 210 -2.09 -9.10 16.33
CA THR A 210 -1.30 -7.85 16.24
C THR A 210 0.19 -7.91 16.64
N PRO A 211 0.65 -8.72 17.61
CA PRO A 211 2.05 -8.69 18.04
C PRO A 211 3.00 -9.61 17.26
N ILE A 212 2.56 -10.23 16.16
CA ILE A 212 3.39 -11.05 15.26
C ILE A 212 3.88 -10.18 14.11
#